data_AF-A0A661KUU5-F1
#
_entry.id   AF-A0A661KUU5-F1
#
_cell.length_a   1.000
_cell.length_b   1.000
_cell.length_c   1.000
_cell.angle_alpha   90.00
_cell.angle_beta   90.00
_cell.angle_gamma   90.00
#
_symmetry.space_group_name_H-M   'P 1'
#
loop_
_entity.id
_entity.type
_entity.pdbx_description
1 polymer ?
#
loop_
_entity_poly.entity_id
_entity_poly.type
_entity_poly.pdbx_seq_one_letter_code
_entity_poly.pdbx_strand_id
1 'polypeptide(L)' 'MNSEELIGLMKEIDEKGLDWGEVEKKVDVPKQLLDLYARSGPVPVTLIKKLKQLVEEGGQN' A
#
# COMPACT_ATOMS: atom_id res chain seq x y z
N MET A 1 -0.01 0.73 14.11
CA MET A 1 -0.65 1.75 13.24
C MET A 1 -2.04 1.26 12.86
N ASN A 2 -2.91 2.17 12.45
CA ASN A 2 -4.32 1.88 12.16
C ASN A 2 -4.48 1.37 10.71
N SER A 3 -5.30 0.34 10.52
CA SER A 3 -5.66 -0.24 9.22
C SER A 3 -6.32 0.77 8.28
N GLU A 4 -6.95 1.82 8.82
CA GLU A 4 -7.55 2.91 8.03
C GLU A 4 -6.52 3.64 7.15
N GLU A 5 -5.30 3.83 7.65
CA GLU A 5 -4.22 4.48 6.89
C GLU A 5 -3.77 3.61 5.70
N LEU A 6 -3.70 2.29 5.90
CA LEU A 6 -3.42 1.35 4.82
C LEU A 6 -4.52 1.39 3.75
N ILE A 7 -5.78 1.37 4.16
CA ILE A 7 -6.93 1.43 3.24
C ILE A 7 -6.89 2.71 2.40
N GLY A 8 -6.52 3.85 2.99
CA GLY A 8 -6.32 5.10 2.27
C GLY A 8 -5.25 4.98 1.19
N LEU A 9 -4.08 4.47 1.54
CA LEU A 9 -2.97 4.27 0.59
C LEU A 9 -3.32 3.30 -0.53
N MET A 10 -4.03 2.22 -0.22
CA MET A 10 -4.46 1.26 -1.25
C MET A 10 -5.42 1.91 -2.27
N LYS A 11 -6.31 2.80 -1.82
CA LYS A 11 -7.17 3.57 -2.72
C LYS A 11 -6.39 4.56 -3.57
N GLU A 12 -5.42 5.28 -2.98
CA GLU A 12 -4.57 6.21 -3.75
C GLU A 12 -3.77 5.47 -4.83
N ILE A 13 -3.31 4.25 -4.56
CA ILE A 13 -2.63 3.39 -5.54
C ILE A 13 -3.58 3.05 -6.70
N ASP A 14 -4.81 2.64 -6.39
CA ASP A 14 -5.84 2.35 -7.39
C ASP A 14 -6.20 3.60 -8.22
N GLU A 15 -6.37 4.76 -7.58
CA GLU A 15 -6.70 6.04 -8.23
C GLU A 15 -5.57 6.55 -9.14
N LYS A 16 -4.31 6.29 -8.77
CA LYS A 16 -3.13 6.61 -9.59
C LYS A 16 -2.93 5.62 -10.74
N GLY A 17 -3.70 4.53 -10.80
CA GLY A 17 -3.54 3.49 -11.81
C GLY A 17 -2.23 2.72 -11.70
N LEU A 18 -1.66 2.66 -10.49
CA LEU A 18 -0.44 1.88 -10.21
C LEU A 18 -0.77 0.39 -10.31
N ASP A 19 0.03 -0.36 -11.07
CA ASP A 19 -0.16 -1.80 -11.21
C ASP A 19 0.18 -2.50 -9.89
N TRP A 20 -0.76 -3.31 -9.39
CA TRP A 20 -0.58 -4.06 -8.14
C TRP A 20 0.60 -5.05 -8.21
N GLY A 21 0.94 -5.58 -9.39
CA GLY A 21 2.12 -6.44 -9.55
C GLY A 21 3.43 -5.69 -9.37
N GLU A 22 3.52 -4.42 -9.78
CA GLU A 22 4.67 -3.56 -9.50
C GLU A 22 4.73 -3.13 -8.03
N VAL A 23 3.57 -2.83 -7.44
CA VAL A 23 3.47 -2.53 -6.01
C VAL A 23 3.95 -3.71 -5.19
N GLU A 24 3.45 -4.92 -5.45
CA GLU A 24 3.86 -6.16 -4.78
C GLU A 24 5.37 -6.38 -4.85
N LYS A 25 5.99 -6.16 -6.02
CA LYS A 25 7.45 -6.28 -6.19
C LYS A 25 8.23 -5.23 -5.38
N LYS A 26 7.75 -3.98 -5.33
CA LYS A 26 8.40 -2.90 -4.58
C LYS A 26 8.24 -3.07 -3.07
N VAL A 27 7.07 -3.51 -2.60
CA VAL A 27 6.82 -3.67 -1.17
C VAL A 27 7.24 -5.03 -0.61
N ASP A 28 7.40 -6.03 -1.49
CA ASP A 28 7.61 -7.45 -1.17
C ASP A 28 6.50 -8.03 -0.29
N VAL A 29 5.28 -7.60 -0.57
CA VAL A 29 4.07 -7.98 0.19
C VAL A 29 2.94 -8.21 -0.81
N PRO A 30 2.35 -9.43 -0.85
CA PRO A 30 1.21 -9.72 -1.72
C PRO A 30 0.00 -8.86 -1.36
N LYS A 31 -0.80 -8.47 -2.36
CA LYS A 31 -2.05 -7.73 -2.17
C LYS A 31 -3.00 -8.44 -1.20
N GLN A 32 -3.05 -9.78 -1.23
CA GLN A 32 -3.86 -10.56 -0.30
C GLN A 32 -3.47 -10.33 1.17
N LEU A 33 -2.18 -10.12 1.44
CA LEU A 33 -1.70 -9.82 2.79
C LEU A 33 -2.00 -8.37 3.18
N LEU A 34 -1.94 -7.43 2.23
CA LEU A 34 -2.43 -6.05 2.43
C LEU A 34 -3.93 -6.04 2.78
N ASP A 35 -4.74 -6.80 2.04
CA ASP A 35 -6.17 -6.95 2.28
C ASP A 35 -6.45 -7.57 3.67
N LEU A 36 -5.62 -8.50 4.13
CA LEU A 36 -5.71 -9.05 5.48
C LEU A 36 -5.36 -8.00 6.55
N TYR A 37 -4.29 -7.23 6.35
CA TYR A 37 -3.91 -6.14 7.26
C TYR A 37 -4.96 -5.02 7.31
N ALA A 38 -5.62 -4.74 6.18
CA ALA A 38 -6.73 -3.81 6.12
C ALA A 38 -7.95 -4.27 6.94
N ARG A 39 -8.15 -5.59 7.09
CA ARG A 39 -9.34 -6.18 7.72
C ARG A 39 -9.16 -6.56 9.19
N SER A 40 -7.98 -7.02 9.61
CA SER A 40 -7.89 -7.79 10.85
C SER A 40 -6.63 -7.59 11.69
N GLY A 41 -5.68 -6.74 11.30
CA GLY A 41 -4.39 -6.74 11.98
C GLY A 41 -3.72 -5.37 12.12
N PRO A 42 -2.85 -5.23 13.14
CA PRO A 42 -1.96 -4.09 13.22
C PRO A 42 -1.04 -4.10 11.99
N VAL A 43 -1.07 -3.00 11.24
CA VAL A 43 -0.25 -2.86 10.04
C VAL A 43 1.21 -2.54 10.44
N PRO A 44 2.21 -3.23 9.86
CA PRO A 44 3.61 -2.85 10.04
C PRO A 44 3.85 -1.42 9.55
N VAL A 45 4.48 -0.58 10.38
CA VAL A 45 4.81 0.82 10.02
C VAL A 45 5.74 0.89 8.82
N THR A 46 6.61 -0.10 8.66
CA THR A 46 7.52 -0.22 7.51
C THR A 46 6.77 -0.38 6.20
N LEU A 47 5.65 -1.12 6.22
CA LEU A 47 4.80 -1.31 5.05
C LEU A 47 4.08 -0.01 4.66
N ILE A 48 3.50 0.69 5.63
CA ILE A 48 2.88 2.00 5.43
C ILE A 48 3.89 2.98 4.80
N LYS A 49 5.13 3.03 5.31
CA LYS A 49 6.19 3.89 4.76
C LYS A 49 6.51 3.56 3.31
N LYS A 50 6.68 2.28 2.98
CA LYS A 50 6.95 1.84 1.60
C LYS A 50 5.81 2.21 0.64
N LEU A 51 4.56 1.99 1.05
CA LEU A 51 3.38 2.33 0.26
C LEU A 51 3.25 3.85 0.06
N LYS A 52 3.50 4.65 1.09
CA LYS A 52 3.56 6.12 0.97
C LYS A 52 4.61 6.58 -0.03
N GLN A 53 5.83 6.06 0.08
CA GLN A 53 6.90 6.39 -0.87
C GLN A 53 6.50 6.04 -2.31
N LEU A 54 5.85 4.89 -2.50
CA LEU A 54 5.32 4.45 -3.79
C LEU A 54 4.30 5.44 -4.38
N VAL A 55 3.35 5.87 -3.56
CA VAL A 55 2.30 6.83 -3.94
C VAL A 55 2.91 8.20 -4.23
N GLU A 56 3.87 8.65 -3.44
CA GLU A 56 4.60 9.91 -3.66
C GLU A 56 5.43 9.87 -4.96
N GLU A 57 6.19 8.79 -5.19
CA GLU A 57 6.99 8.56 -6.41
C GLU A 57 6.11 8.47 -7.67
N GLY A 58 4.98 7.77 -7.61
CA GLY A 58 4.03 7.63 -8.72
C GLY A 58 3.24 8.91 -9.02
N GLY A 59 3.36 9.95 -8.19
CA GLY A 59 2.74 11.26 -8.43
C GLY A 59 3.63 12.30 -9.11
N GLN A 60 4.89 11.98 -9.42
CA GLN A 60 5.86 12.94 -9.97
C GLN A 60 6.21 12.75 -11.45
N ASN A 61 5.39 12.04 -12.24
CA ASN A 61 5.54 12.01 -13.71
C ASN A 61 4.35 12.65 -14.42
#